data_AF-C3N2I8-F1
#
_entry.id   AF-C3N2I8-F1
#
_cell.length_a   1.000
_cell.length_b   1.000
_cell.length_c   1.000
_cell.angle_alpha   90.00
_cell.angle_beta   90.00
_cell.angle_gamma   90.00
#
_symmetry.space_group_name_H-M   'P 1'
#
loop_
_entity.id
_entity.type
_entity.pdbx_description
1 polymer ?
#
loop_
_entity_poly.entity_id
_entity_poly.type
_entity_poly.pdbx_seq_one_letter_code
_entity_poly.pdbx_strand_id
1 'polypeptide(L)'
;MEKFSVLSIDLFHPDCWTSITDKYEVNVKLLSQSFDNDNFFSSRILILGRDSKGLINEMRASKNVKVIKVYSMDKGAFVADFIYPKRNAISSLLHETNSIVISHRIMDGIEKWKIVVNVSSIPKILQSLERTSNLISFKVVKLSELRKLMNKLTDRNMEILKIAYERGLFNYPRQCKLTSISNEIGIKPNTLLYHIRKAEKLLLEILLDEYYSLL
;
A
#
# COMPACT_ATOMS: atom_id res chain seq x y z
N MET A 1 2.79 29.56 -4.75
CA MET A 1 2.08 28.26 -4.67
C MET A 1 2.86 27.36 -3.74
N GLU A 2 2.18 26.71 -2.80
CA GLU A 2 2.80 25.65 -2.00
C GLU A 2 3.23 24.48 -2.91
N LYS A 3 4.40 23.90 -2.63
CA LYS A 3 4.97 22.81 -3.41
C LYS A 3 4.77 21.52 -2.64
N PHE A 4 4.10 20.55 -3.24
CA PHE A 4 3.89 19.23 -2.68
C PHE A 4 4.73 18.17 -3.39
N SER A 5 5.11 17.14 -2.65
CA SER A 5 5.77 15.94 -3.14
C SER A 5 5.12 14.71 -2.52
N VAL A 6 5.30 13.56 -3.16
CA VAL A 6 4.98 12.27 -2.55
C VAL A 6 6.23 11.76 -1.83
N LEU A 7 6.09 11.38 -0.56
CA LEU A 7 7.16 10.80 0.25
C LEU A 7 6.77 9.36 0.59
N SER A 8 7.65 8.42 0.28
CA SER A 8 7.59 7.03 0.72
C SER A 8 8.49 6.86 1.92
N ILE A 9 8.03 6.19 2.97
CA ILE A 9 8.75 6.00 4.23
C ILE A 9 8.50 4.58 4.72
N ASP A 10 9.58 3.86 4.99
CA ASP A 10 9.54 2.59 5.70
C ASP A 10 10.20 2.80 7.07
N LEU A 11 9.52 2.39 8.13
CA LEU A 11 10.00 2.54 9.49
C LEU A 11 9.55 1.38 10.38
N PHE A 12 10.34 1.11 11.41
CA PHE A 12 9.89 0.32 12.55
C PHE A 12 9.56 1.27 13.70
N HIS A 13 8.38 1.11 14.31
CA HIS A 13 7.91 1.99 15.38
C HIS A 13 7.95 1.24 16.72
N PRO A 14 8.98 1.48 17.56
CA PRO A 14 9.12 0.80 18.85
C PRO A 14 7.92 1.04 19.74
N ASP A 15 7.55 0.03 20.53
CA ASP A 15 6.43 0.06 21.47
C ASP A 15 5.05 0.36 20.84
N CYS A 16 4.93 0.42 19.51
CA CYS A 16 3.68 0.53 18.79
C CYS A 16 3.05 -0.84 18.56
N TRP A 17 1.72 -0.91 18.47
CA TRP A 17 1.02 -2.16 18.13
C TRP A 17 1.41 -2.71 16.76
N THR A 18 1.90 -1.86 15.84
CA THR A 18 2.35 -2.26 14.50
C THR A 18 3.53 -3.22 14.57
N SER A 19 4.43 -3.06 15.54
CA SER A 19 5.56 -3.97 15.78
C SER A 19 5.14 -5.41 16.08
N ILE A 20 3.94 -5.62 16.62
CA ILE A 20 3.39 -6.95 16.93
C ILE A 20 3.23 -7.79 15.67
N THR A 21 3.04 -7.16 14.51
CA THR A 21 2.86 -7.86 13.23
C THR A 21 4.07 -8.70 12.82
N ASP A 22 5.26 -8.45 13.37
CA ASP A 22 6.48 -9.26 13.16
C ASP A 22 6.31 -10.74 13.56
N LYS A 23 5.37 -11.02 14.48
CA LYS A 23 5.10 -12.38 14.97
C LYS A 23 4.07 -13.15 14.15
N TYR A 24 3.44 -12.51 13.17
CA TYR A 24 2.24 -13.04 12.52
C TYR A 24 2.32 -12.87 11.00
N GLU A 25 1.93 -13.90 10.23
CA GLU A 25 1.81 -13.77 8.78
C GLU A 25 0.54 -13.00 8.41
N VAL A 26 0.63 -11.67 8.45
CA VAL A 26 -0.46 -10.73 8.23
C VAL A 26 0.00 -9.50 7.43
N ASN A 27 -0.90 -9.00 6.59
CA ASN A 27 -0.80 -7.71 5.94
C ASN A 27 -1.93 -6.82 6.42
N VAL A 28 -1.58 -5.68 7.02
CA VAL A 28 -2.55 -4.72 7.54
C VAL A 28 -2.56 -3.49 6.65
N LYS A 29 -3.75 -2.96 6.36
CA LYS A 29 -3.95 -1.74 5.58
C LYS A 29 -4.81 -0.75 6.35
N LEU A 30 -4.39 0.52 6.36
CA LEU A 30 -5.23 1.60 6.86
C LEU A 30 -6.43 1.84 5.93
N LEU A 31 -7.63 1.92 6.50
CA LEU A 31 -8.84 2.29 5.78
C LEU A 31 -9.22 3.75 6.04
N SER A 32 -9.20 4.17 7.30
CA SER A 32 -9.53 5.56 7.68
C SER A 32 -9.01 5.91 9.08
N GLN A 33 -8.86 7.21 9.34
CA GLN A 33 -8.56 7.77 10.67
C GLN A 33 -9.40 9.02 10.91
N SER A 34 -9.74 9.30 12.17
CA SER A 34 -10.33 10.56 12.61
C SER A 34 -9.60 11.08 13.84
N PHE A 35 -9.35 12.39 13.88
CA PHE A 35 -8.54 13.07 14.88
C PHE A 35 -9.37 14.01 15.77
N ASP A 36 -10.66 13.73 15.93
CA ASP A 36 -11.66 14.61 16.55
C ASP A 36 -11.51 14.78 18.08
N ASN A 37 -10.66 13.99 18.73
CA ASN A 37 -10.40 14.06 20.17
C ASN A 37 -9.00 14.60 20.45
N ASP A 38 -8.81 15.38 21.51
CA ASP A 38 -7.51 16.03 21.81
C ASP A 38 -6.36 15.06 22.10
N ASN A 39 -6.65 13.92 22.73
CA ASN A 39 -5.62 13.00 23.24
C ASN A 39 -5.48 11.72 22.41
N PHE A 40 -6.53 11.37 21.66
CA PHE A 40 -6.59 10.11 20.93
C PHE A 40 -7.10 10.32 19.50
N PHE A 41 -6.77 9.40 18.61
CA PHE A 41 -7.42 9.30 17.30
C PHE A 41 -8.10 7.93 17.17
N SER A 42 -9.14 7.89 16.36
CA SER A 42 -9.78 6.65 15.95
C SER A 42 -9.17 6.17 14.64
N SER A 43 -9.03 4.85 14.49
CA SER A 43 -8.45 4.23 13.31
C SER A 43 -9.23 2.98 12.94
N ARG A 44 -9.46 2.82 11.64
CA ARG A 44 -10.04 1.61 11.06
C ARG A 44 -9.03 0.98 10.13
N ILE A 45 -8.74 -0.29 10.35
CA ILE A 45 -7.78 -1.07 9.58
C ILE A 45 -8.42 -2.33 9.01
N LEU A 46 -7.92 -2.77 7.86
CA LEU A 46 -8.15 -4.09 7.28
C LEU A 46 -6.95 -4.98 7.62
N ILE A 47 -7.20 -6.14 8.20
CA ILE A 47 -6.20 -7.15 8.55
C ILE A 47 -6.46 -8.36 7.67
N LEU A 48 -5.46 -8.76 6.89
CA LEU A 48 -5.50 -9.92 6.00
C LEU A 48 -4.37 -10.88 6.36
N GLY A 49 -4.66 -12.17 6.49
CA GLY A 49 -3.63 -13.18 6.74
C GLY A 49 -4.13 -14.34 7.59
N ARG A 50 -3.42 -15.45 7.53
CA ARG A 50 -3.79 -16.68 8.25
C ARG A 50 -3.79 -16.48 9.77
N ASP A 51 -2.91 -15.60 10.25
CA ASP A 51 -2.71 -15.34 11.68
C ASP A 51 -3.45 -14.09 12.19
N SER A 52 -4.40 -13.56 11.40
CA SER A 52 -5.14 -12.33 11.73
C SER A 52 -5.78 -12.36 13.14
N LYS A 53 -6.31 -13.51 13.56
CA LYS A 53 -6.90 -13.67 14.90
C LYS A 53 -5.86 -13.54 16.02
N GLY A 54 -4.65 -14.04 15.81
CA GLY A 54 -3.54 -13.92 16.75
C GLY A 54 -3.17 -12.46 16.99
N LEU A 55 -2.94 -11.72 15.90
CA LEU A 55 -2.69 -10.28 15.96
C LEU A 55 -3.81 -9.54 16.71
N ILE A 56 -5.08 -9.79 16.37
CA ILE A 56 -6.22 -9.11 17.00
C ILE A 56 -6.27 -9.37 18.51
N ASN A 57 -5.96 -10.60 18.95
CA ASN A 57 -5.95 -10.93 20.37
C ASN A 57 -4.80 -10.21 21.10
N GLU A 58 -3.62 -10.13 20.50
CA GLU A 58 -2.49 -9.41 21.11
C GLU A 58 -2.72 -7.90 21.12
N MET A 59 -3.34 -7.33 20.06
CA MET A 59 -3.79 -5.94 20.06
C MET A 59 -4.79 -5.67 21.19
N ARG A 60 -5.74 -6.58 21.45
CA ARG A 60 -6.70 -6.44 22.57
C ARG A 60 -6.03 -6.52 23.94
N ALA A 61 -4.96 -7.29 24.08
CA ALA A 61 -4.21 -7.42 25.33
C ALA A 61 -3.20 -6.28 25.55
N SER A 62 -2.83 -5.56 24.48
CA SER A 62 -1.89 -4.44 24.54
C SER A 62 -2.45 -3.26 25.31
N LYS A 63 -1.60 -2.61 26.11
CA LYS A 63 -1.94 -1.36 26.80
C LYS A 63 -1.85 -0.13 25.89
N ASN A 64 -1.21 -0.26 24.72
CA ASN A 64 -0.91 0.88 23.84
C ASN A 64 -2.00 1.12 22.80
N VAL A 65 -2.88 0.15 22.57
CA VAL A 65 -4.01 0.27 21.63
C VAL A 65 -5.29 -0.25 22.28
N LYS A 66 -6.40 0.47 22.10
CA LYS A 66 -7.71 0.03 22.59
C LYS A 66 -8.57 -0.38 21.41
N VAL A 67 -8.68 -1.69 21.16
CA VAL A 67 -9.58 -2.24 20.15
C VAL A 67 -11.02 -2.07 20.60
N ILE A 68 -11.83 -1.38 19.79
CA ILE A 68 -13.24 -1.07 20.06
C ILE A 68 -14.13 -2.14 19.45
N LYS A 69 -13.90 -2.48 18.18
CA LYS A 69 -14.74 -3.43 17.45
C LYS A 69 -13.96 -4.18 16.39
N VAL A 70 -14.35 -5.41 16.13
CA VAL A 70 -13.77 -6.26 15.09
C VAL A 70 -14.90 -6.90 14.31
N TYR A 71 -14.79 -6.88 12.98
CA TYR A 71 -15.73 -7.47 12.04
C TYR A 71 -15.02 -8.55 11.23
N SER A 72 -15.57 -9.76 11.18
CA SER A 72 -15.10 -10.82 10.29
C SER A 72 -15.72 -10.61 8.91
N MET A 73 -14.91 -10.58 7.86
CA MET A 73 -15.38 -10.52 6.47
C MET A 73 -15.32 -11.89 5.80
N ASP A 74 -14.23 -12.62 6.04
CA ASP A 74 -13.99 -13.98 5.54
C ASP A 74 -12.90 -14.65 6.39
N LYS A 75 -12.57 -15.91 6.09
CA LYS A 75 -11.46 -16.63 6.72
C LYS A 75 -10.15 -15.87 6.52
N GLY A 76 -9.61 -15.34 7.61
CA GLY A 76 -8.36 -14.59 7.61
C GLY A 76 -8.48 -13.13 7.15
N ALA A 77 -9.70 -12.60 7.04
CA ALA A 77 -9.94 -11.19 6.68
C ALA A 77 -10.85 -10.50 7.71
N PHE A 78 -10.33 -9.45 8.34
CA PHE A 78 -11.01 -8.73 9.42
C PHE A 78 -10.88 -7.21 9.26
N VAL A 79 -11.91 -6.49 9.69
CA VAL A 79 -11.83 -5.03 9.92
C VAL A 79 -11.78 -4.78 11.42
N ALA A 80 -10.85 -3.96 11.87
CA ALA A 80 -10.75 -3.57 13.28
C ALA A 80 -10.83 -2.05 13.44
N ASP A 81 -11.70 -1.62 14.34
CA ASP A 81 -11.81 -0.25 14.81
C ASP A 81 -11.10 -0.15 16.16
N PHE A 82 -10.19 0.80 16.31
CA PHE A 82 -9.46 1.03 17.55
C PHE A 82 -9.24 2.52 17.81
N ILE A 83 -8.91 2.82 19.07
CA ILE A 83 -8.46 4.13 19.52
C ILE A 83 -6.98 4.02 19.91
N TYR A 84 -6.19 5.02 19.52
CA TYR A 84 -4.76 5.07 19.79
C TYR A 84 -4.34 6.45 20.33
N PRO A 85 -3.42 6.52 21.30
CA PRO A 85 -2.91 7.80 21.82
C PRO A 85 -2.25 8.63 20.72
N LYS A 86 -2.51 9.94 20.70
CA LYS A 86 -1.86 10.84 19.74
C LYS A 86 -0.37 11.03 20.01
N ARG A 87 0.02 10.99 21.29
CA ARG A 87 1.42 11.19 21.72
C ARG A 87 2.33 10.14 21.07
N ASN A 88 3.40 10.62 20.43
CA ASN A 88 4.39 9.82 19.70
C ASN A 88 3.82 8.99 18.53
N ALA A 89 2.56 9.18 18.14
CA ALA A 89 2.01 8.45 17.00
C ALA A 89 2.44 9.11 15.68
N ILE A 90 2.93 8.30 14.75
CA ILE A 90 3.28 8.74 13.39
C ILE A 90 2.06 9.38 12.72
N SER A 91 0.87 8.80 12.87
CA SER A 91 -0.37 9.37 12.33
C SER A 91 -0.65 10.79 12.82
N SER A 92 -0.33 11.11 14.08
CA SER A 92 -0.49 12.47 14.62
C SER A 92 0.50 13.44 13.99
N LEU A 93 1.78 13.05 13.86
CA LEU A 93 2.80 13.86 13.18
C LEU A 93 2.37 14.20 11.74
N LEU A 94 1.84 13.21 11.03
CA LEU A 94 1.38 13.39 9.65
C LEU A 94 0.14 14.30 9.59
N HIS A 95 -0.79 14.15 10.54
CA HIS A 95 -1.95 15.04 10.66
C HIS A 95 -1.53 16.49 10.97
N GLU A 96 -0.64 16.71 11.94
CA GLU A 96 -0.14 18.04 12.35
C GLU A 96 0.67 18.76 11.27
N THR A 97 1.27 18.00 10.35
CA THR A 97 2.00 18.54 9.19
C THR A 97 1.12 18.74 7.96
N ASN A 98 -0.21 18.55 8.11
CA ASN A 98 -1.20 18.58 7.02
C ASN A 98 -0.82 17.64 5.87
N SER A 99 -0.20 16.50 6.19
CA SER A 99 0.15 15.48 5.22
C SER A 99 -1.07 14.63 4.87
N ILE A 100 -1.21 14.27 3.60
CA ILE A 100 -2.29 13.39 3.12
C ILE A 100 -1.74 11.97 3.01
N VAL A 101 -2.31 11.03 3.77
CA VAL A 101 -1.92 9.61 3.69
C VAL A 101 -2.57 8.96 2.47
N ILE A 102 -1.77 8.61 1.47
CA ILE A 102 -2.22 7.87 0.28
C ILE A 102 -2.33 6.38 0.61
N SER A 103 -1.32 5.86 1.31
CA SER A 103 -1.26 4.45 1.70
C SER A 103 -0.51 4.31 3.01
N HIS A 104 -1.01 3.43 3.86
CA HIS A 104 -0.31 2.95 5.04
C HIS A 104 -0.54 1.44 5.13
N ARG A 105 0.54 0.67 5.00
CA ARG A 105 0.54 -0.79 5.12
C ARG A 105 1.50 -1.21 6.23
N ILE A 106 1.14 -2.25 6.96
CA ILE A 106 1.97 -2.81 8.03
C ILE A 106 2.12 -4.31 7.79
N MET A 107 3.36 -4.79 7.84
CA MET A 107 3.72 -6.20 7.66
C MET A 107 5.11 -6.39 8.28
N ASP A 108 5.34 -7.52 8.94
CA ASP A 108 6.64 -7.88 9.53
C ASP A 108 7.19 -6.79 10.48
N GLY A 109 6.31 -6.17 11.27
CA GLY A 109 6.64 -5.09 12.20
C GLY A 109 6.94 -3.73 11.55
N ILE A 110 6.99 -3.65 10.23
CA ILE A 110 7.36 -2.45 9.47
C ILE A 110 6.11 -1.68 9.03
N GLU A 111 6.08 -0.39 9.33
CA GLU A 111 5.10 0.55 8.79
C GLU A 111 5.62 1.14 7.46
N LYS A 112 4.84 0.98 6.39
CA LYS A 112 5.11 1.52 5.06
C LYS A 112 4.12 2.61 4.72
N TRP A 113 4.59 3.84 4.68
CA TRP A 113 3.81 5.05 4.46
C TRP A 113 4.07 5.62 3.06
N LYS A 114 3.01 5.98 2.35
CA LYS A 114 3.06 6.88 1.20
C LYS A 114 2.19 8.08 1.51
N ILE A 115 2.79 9.26 1.55
CA ILE A 115 2.11 10.51 1.91
C ILE A 115 2.33 11.59 0.86
N VAL A 116 1.34 12.46 0.64
CA VAL A 116 1.54 13.75 -0.01
C VAL A 116 1.86 14.76 1.08
N VAL A 117 2.96 15.48 0.91
CA VAL A 117 3.52 16.35 1.93
C VAL A 117 3.99 17.65 1.30
N ASN A 118 3.77 18.78 1.99
CA ASN A 118 4.37 20.05 1.61
C ASN A 118 5.90 19.93 1.77
N VAL A 119 6.65 20.27 0.71
CA VAL A 119 8.11 20.12 0.68
C VAL A 119 8.80 20.82 1.86
N SER A 120 8.27 21.94 2.35
CA SER A 120 8.82 22.63 3.52
C SER A 120 8.65 21.86 4.84
N SER A 121 7.69 20.95 4.92
CA SER A 121 7.42 20.12 6.10
C SER A 121 8.29 18.86 6.18
N ILE A 122 8.94 18.46 5.08
CA ILE A 122 9.74 17.23 5.02
C ILE A 122 10.83 17.19 6.10
N PRO A 123 11.67 18.24 6.31
CA PRO A 123 12.70 18.19 7.36
C PRO A 123 12.12 17.97 8.76
N LYS A 124 11.01 18.63 9.09
CA LYS A 124 10.31 18.47 10.39
C LYS A 124 9.80 17.04 10.57
N ILE A 125 9.23 16.45 9.52
CA ILE A 125 8.74 15.08 9.54
C ILE A 125 9.91 14.12 9.78
N LEU A 126 10.96 14.18 8.97
CA LEU A 126 12.11 13.27 9.09
C LEU A 126 12.78 13.38 10.46
N GLN A 127 13.02 14.60 10.96
CA GLN A 127 13.57 14.81 12.31
C GLN A 127 12.67 14.22 13.40
N SER A 128 11.34 14.33 13.25
CA SER A 128 10.40 13.76 14.22
C SER A 128 10.39 12.23 14.15
N LEU A 129 10.49 11.65 12.95
CA LEU A 129 10.58 10.20 12.75
C LEU A 129 11.86 9.63 13.34
N GLU A 130 13.01 10.26 13.12
CA GLU A 130 14.30 9.83 13.71
C GLU A 130 14.27 9.77 15.24
N ARG A 131 13.44 10.60 15.88
CA ARG A 131 13.29 10.62 17.35
C ARG A 131 12.26 9.63 17.88
N THR A 132 11.28 9.25 17.07
CA THR A 132 10.11 8.45 17.51
C THR A 132 10.08 7.04 16.95
N SER A 133 10.92 6.74 15.97
CA SER A 133 10.95 5.48 15.24
C SER A 133 12.37 5.12 14.80
N ASN A 134 12.55 3.86 14.42
CA ASN A 134 13.71 3.41 13.68
C ASN A 134 13.41 3.58 12.19
N LEU A 135 13.82 4.70 11.61
CA LEU A 135 13.64 4.99 10.19
C LEU A 135 14.49 4.02 9.36
N ILE A 136 13.85 3.21 8.51
CA ILE A 136 14.53 2.22 7.66
C ILE A 136 14.93 2.87 6.35
N SER A 137 13.98 3.51 5.67
CA SER A 137 14.25 4.22 4.41
C SER A 137 13.22 5.32 4.18
N PHE A 138 13.61 6.32 3.39
CA PHE A 138 12.68 7.30 2.84
C PHE A 138 13.06 7.69 1.42
N LYS A 139 12.06 8.00 0.60
CA LYS A 139 12.24 8.39 -0.80
C LYS A 139 11.22 9.45 -1.21
N VAL A 140 11.70 10.59 -1.72
CA VAL A 140 10.84 11.54 -2.42
C VAL A 140 10.53 10.98 -3.81
N VAL A 141 9.28 10.61 -4.04
CA VAL A 141 8.81 10.06 -5.31
C VAL A 141 8.68 11.17 -6.33
N LYS A 142 9.36 11.02 -7.47
CA LYS A 142 9.29 11.98 -8.56
C LYS A 142 7.94 11.83 -9.26
N LEU A 143 7.09 12.85 -9.17
CA LEU A 143 5.79 12.87 -9.87
C LEU A 143 5.92 12.72 -11.40
N SER A 144 7.07 13.09 -11.97
CA SER A 144 7.37 12.86 -13.39
C SER A 144 7.49 11.38 -13.74
N GLU A 145 7.99 10.54 -12.83
CA GLU A 145 8.01 9.08 -12.99
C GLU A 145 6.59 8.52 -12.89
N LEU A 146 5.80 8.97 -11.90
CA LEU A 146 4.40 8.57 -11.77
C LEU A 146 3.57 8.95 -13.00
N ARG A 147 3.75 10.17 -13.52
CA ARG A 147 3.09 10.62 -14.75
C ARG A 147 3.55 9.81 -15.97
N LYS A 148 4.83 9.44 -16.05
CA LYS A 148 5.31 8.52 -17.10
C LYS A 148 4.64 7.17 -16.98
N LEU A 149 4.48 6.60 -15.78
CA LEU A 149 3.76 5.33 -15.58
C LEU A 149 2.30 5.45 -16.02
N MET A 150 1.58 6.49 -15.59
CA MET A 150 0.20 6.75 -16.02
C MET A 150 0.08 6.93 -17.53
N ASN A 151 1.02 7.63 -18.17
CA ASN A 151 1.02 7.81 -19.62
C ASN A 151 1.44 6.54 -20.38
N LYS A 152 2.27 5.68 -19.77
CA LYS A 152 2.68 4.39 -20.35
C LYS A 152 1.52 3.38 -20.32
N LEU A 153 0.59 3.51 -19.37
CA LEU A 153 -0.67 2.78 -19.33
C LEU A 153 -1.59 3.28 -20.46
N THR A 154 -1.29 2.92 -21.70
CA THR A 154 -2.24 3.13 -22.79
C THR A 154 -3.39 2.13 -22.61
N ASP A 155 -4.63 2.62 -22.60
CA ASP A 155 -5.84 1.79 -22.43
C ASP A 155 -5.79 0.56 -23.33
N ARG A 156 -5.35 0.72 -24.59
CA ARG A 156 -5.28 -0.38 -25.56
C ARG A 156 -4.32 -1.52 -25.19
N ASN A 157 -3.14 -1.24 -24.61
CA ASN A 157 -2.21 -2.30 -24.20
C ASN A 157 -2.79 -3.10 -23.03
N MET A 158 -3.39 -2.39 -22.06
CA MET A 158 -3.98 -3.01 -20.87
C MET A 158 -5.27 -3.76 -21.19
N GLU A 159 -6.10 -3.23 -22.07
CA GLU A 159 -7.31 -3.86 -22.59
C GLU A 159 -6.97 -5.16 -23.32
N ILE A 160 -5.99 -5.13 -24.23
CA ILE A 160 -5.53 -6.33 -24.94
C ILE A 160 -4.98 -7.38 -23.97
N LEU A 161 -4.18 -6.96 -22.99
CA LEU A 161 -3.65 -7.86 -21.96
C LEU A 161 -4.77 -8.47 -21.11
N LYS A 162 -5.78 -7.68 -20.75
CA LYS A 162 -6.96 -8.12 -20.00
C LYS A 162 -7.74 -9.17 -20.78
N ILE A 163 -8.04 -8.92 -22.06
CA ILE A 163 -8.72 -9.90 -22.92
C ILE A 163 -7.90 -11.20 -22.99
N ALA A 164 -6.58 -11.11 -23.20
CA ALA A 164 -5.72 -12.28 -23.23
C ALA A 164 -5.74 -13.07 -21.91
N TYR A 165 -5.76 -12.37 -20.77
CA TYR A 165 -5.87 -12.98 -19.46
C TYR A 165 -7.23 -13.66 -19.23
N GLU A 166 -8.33 -12.98 -19.53
CA GLU A 166 -9.70 -13.50 -19.36
C GLU A 166 -9.97 -14.72 -20.23
N ARG A 167 -9.33 -14.81 -21.41
CA ARG A 167 -9.40 -16.00 -22.28
C ARG A 167 -8.46 -17.13 -21.85
N GLY A 168 -7.72 -16.94 -20.76
CA GLY A 168 -6.82 -17.95 -20.21
C GLY A 168 -5.58 -18.21 -21.07
N LEU A 169 -5.08 -17.19 -21.78
CA LEU A 169 -3.81 -17.28 -22.53
C LEU A 169 -2.62 -17.58 -21.61
N PHE A 170 -2.70 -17.11 -20.37
CA PHE A 170 -1.66 -17.25 -19.35
C PHE A 170 -1.88 -18.43 -18.39
N ASN A 171 -2.98 -19.18 -18.53
CA ASN A 171 -3.28 -20.33 -17.67
C ASN A 171 -2.34 -21.51 -17.98
N TYR A 172 -2.16 -22.38 -16.99
CA TYR A 172 -1.48 -23.67 -17.17
C TYR A 172 -2.46 -24.82 -16.87
N PRO A 173 -2.83 -25.66 -17.86
CA PRO A 173 -2.53 -25.53 -19.29
C PRO A 173 -3.24 -24.30 -19.91
N ARG A 174 -2.71 -23.80 -21.04
CA ARG A 174 -3.32 -22.66 -21.74
C ARG A 174 -4.73 -23.02 -22.19
N GLN A 175 -5.69 -22.14 -21.91
CA GLN A 175 -7.10 -22.34 -22.27
C GLN A 175 -7.45 -21.70 -23.62
N CYS A 176 -6.61 -20.82 -24.16
CA CYS A 176 -6.75 -20.31 -25.51
C CYS A 176 -5.40 -20.17 -26.25
N LYS A 177 -5.48 -20.03 -27.57
CA LYS A 177 -4.33 -19.71 -28.43
C LYS A 177 -4.31 -18.21 -28.74
N LEU A 178 -3.11 -17.66 -28.90
CA LEU A 178 -2.91 -16.27 -29.34
C LEU A 178 -3.64 -15.98 -30.66
N THR A 179 -3.66 -16.94 -31.59
CA THR A 179 -4.35 -16.82 -32.88
C THR A 179 -5.86 -16.72 -32.74
N SER A 180 -6.46 -17.40 -31.75
CA SER A 180 -7.89 -17.31 -31.48
C SER A 180 -8.28 -15.90 -31.03
N ILE A 181 -7.52 -15.32 -30.10
CA ILE A 181 -7.72 -13.95 -29.64
C ILE A 181 -7.47 -12.95 -30.78
N SER A 182 -6.42 -13.17 -31.58
CA SER A 182 -6.07 -12.34 -32.74
C SER A 182 -7.20 -12.26 -33.77
N ASN A 183 -7.85 -13.38 -34.08
CA ASN A 183 -8.99 -13.43 -34.98
C ASN A 183 -10.22 -12.73 -34.39
N GLU A 184 -10.46 -12.89 -33.09
CA GLU A 184 -11.58 -12.27 -32.39
C GLU A 184 -11.52 -10.74 -32.41
N ILE A 185 -10.35 -10.16 -32.10
CA ILE A 185 -10.19 -8.70 -31.97
C ILE A 185 -9.80 -8.03 -33.30
N GLY A 186 -9.61 -8.81 -34.38
CA GLY A 186 -9.24 -8.28 -35.70
C GLY A 186 -7.82 -7.70 -35.79
N ILE A 187 -6.86 -8.22 -35.03
CA ILE A 187 -5.47 -7.72 -35.00
C ILE A 187 -4.52 -8.87 -35.35
N LYS A 188 -3.48 -8.62 -36.16
CA LYS A 188 -2.48 -9.64 -36.52
C LYS A 188 -1.82 -10.27 -35.27
N PRO A 189 -1.51 -11.59 -35.25
CA PRO A 189 -0.94 -12.26 -34.07
C PRO A 189 0.32 -11.58 -33.51
N ASN A 190 1.22 -11.13 -34.39
CA ASN A 190 2.45 -10.45 -33.98
C ASN A 190 2.17 -9.08 -33.34
N THR A 191 1.17 -8.35 -33.84
CA THR A 191 0.74 -7.07 -33.27
C THR A 191 0.06 -7.27 -31.92
N LEU A 192 -0.78 -8.30 -31.78
CA LEU A 192 -1.37 -8.69 -30.50
C LEU A 192 -0.27 -9.04 -29.48
N LEU A 193 0.71 -9.86 -29.86
CA LEU A 193 1.84 -10.22 -29.00
C LEU A 193 2.68 -8.99 -28.60
N TYR A 194 2.87 -8.03 -29.52
CA TYR A 194 3.55 -6.77 -29.21
C TYR A 194 2.84 -5.99 -28.11
N HIS A 195 1.51 -5.83 -28.21
CA HIS A 195 0.72 -5.13 -27.19
C HIS A 195 0.77 -5.86 -25.83
N ILE A 196 0.65 -7.19 -25.83
CA ILE A 196 0.77 -8.01 -24.62
C ILE A 196 2.14 -7.80 -23.98
N ARG A 197 3.24 -7.99 -24.71
CA ARG A 197 4.60 -7.83 -24.17
C ARG A 197 4.87 -6.43 -23.65
N LYS A 198 4.30 -5.41 -24.30
CA LYS A 198 4.43 -4.02 -23.87
C LYS A 198 3.68 -3.77 -22.55
N ALA A 199 2.49 -4.35 -22.41
CA ALA A 199 1.72 -4.31 -21.17
C ALA A 199 2.40 -5.10 -20.04
N GLU A 200 2.88 -6.32 -20.32
CA GLU A 200 3.63 -7.15 -19.37
C GLU A 200 4.89 -6.44 -18.87
N LYS A 201 5.70 -5.88 -19.78
CA LYS A 201 6.89 -5.11 -19.41
C LYS A 201 6.54 -3.93 -18.53
N LEU A 202 5.46 -3.21 -18.85
CA LEU A 202 5.01 -2.08 -18.06
C LEU A 202 4.55 -2.51 -16.67
N LEU A 203 3.74 -3.57 -16.57
CA LEU A 203 3.30 -4.10 -15.29
C LEU A 203 4.47 -4.61 -14.46
N LEU A 204 5.46 -5.25 -15.09
CA LEU A 204 6.70 -5.64 -14.43
C LEU A 204 7.51 -4.42 -13.98
N GLU A 205 7.65 -3.36 -14.80
CA GLU A 205 8.29 -2.11 -14.37
C GLU A 205 7.57 -1.52 -13.15
N ILE A 206 6.23 -1.48 -13.15
CA ILE A 206 5.42 -0.99 -12.01
C ILE A 206 5.61 -1.89 -10.79
N LEU A 207 5.49 -3.20 -10.96
CA LEU A 207 5.61 -4.17 -9.87
C LEU A 207 7.03 -4.17 -9.28
N LEU A 208 8.06 -4.08 -10.11
CA LEU A 208 9.45 -4.04 -9.67
C LEU A 208 9.79 -2.66 -9.07
N ASP A 209 9.28 -1.56 -9.63
CA ASP A 209 9.40 -0.24 -8.99
C ASP A 209 8.70 -0.26 -7.63
N GLU A 210 7.49 -0.79 -7.51
CA GLU A 210 6.83 -0.95 -6.21
C GLU A 210 7.60 -1.89 -5.29
N TYR A 211 8.06 -3.05 -5.77
CA TYR A 211 8.75 -4.05 -4.95
C TYR A 211 10.12 -3.59 -4.47
N TYR A 212 10.93 -2.96 -5.33
CA TYR A 212 12.29 -2.49 -5.02
C TYR A 212 12.37 -1.04 -4.53
N SER A 213 11.31 -0.22 -4.66
CA SER A 213 11.22 1.05 -3.93
C SER A 213 10.59 0.92 -2.54
N LEU A 214 10.20 -0.31 -2.17
CA LEU A 214 9.77 -0.74 -0.84
C LEU A 214 10.82 -1.64 -0.15
N LEU A 215 12.06 -1.66 -0.66
CA LEU A 215 13.27 -2.07 0.07
C LEU A 215 14.14 -0.82 0.23
#